data_AF-A8W6P5-F1
#
_entry.id   AF-A8W6P5-F1
#
_cell.length_a   1.000
_cell.length_b   1.000
_cell.length_c   1.000
_cell.angle_alpha   90.00
_cell.angle_beta   90.00
_cell.angle_gamma   90.00
#
_symmetry.space_group_name_H-M   'P 1'
#
loop_
_entity.id
_entity.type
_entity.pdbx_description
1 polymer ?
#
loop_
_entity_poly.entity_id
_entity_poly.type
_entity_poly.pdbx_seq_one_letter_code
_entity_poly.pdbx_strand_id
1 'polypeptide(L)'
;RVNQPASKFYSSDYLKCICDLWEYRGSGMMNMHGSTGDMVFIGTFTEQLEPIFYELGHVQQDLGGSGSNLRTPSCCIGKARCEYACIDTQDMCYELTHYYQDELHRPAFPYKFKFKFDGCPNGCVASIARSDMSF
;
A
#
# COMPACT_ATOMS: atom_id res chain seq x y z
N ARG A 1 -3.87 -8.60 -0.25
CA ARG A 1 -3.49 -7.19 -0.55
C ARG A 1 -2.18 -6.96 0.14
N VAL A 2 -1.20 -6.42 -0.56
CA VAL A 2 0.17 -6.26 -0.04
C VAL A 2 0.53 -4.78 -0.09
N ASN A 3 0.99 -4.23 1.03
CA ASN A 3 1.19 -2.80 1.22
C ASN A 3 2.35 -2.28 0.35
N GLN A 4 2.12 -1.31 -0.54
CA GLN A 4 3.16 -0.82 -1.44
C GLN A 4 4.14 0.17 -0.76
N PRO A 5 5.41 0.24 -1.18
CA PRO A 5 6.28 1.36 -0.83
C PRO A 5 5.71 2.71 -1.30
N ALA A 6 6.02 3.77 -0.55
CA ALA A 6 5.57 5.13 -0.84
C ALA A 6 5.93 5.54 -2.28
N SER A 7 4.96 6.13 -3.00
CA SER A 7 5.06 6.48 -4.42
C SER A 7 5.43 5.34 -5.39
N LYS A 8 5.36 4.07 -4.96
CA LYS A 8 5.52 2.88 -5.82
C LYS A 8 6.91 2.77 -6.50
N PHE A 9 7.97 3.18 -5.80
CA PHE A 9 9.34 2.88 -6.24
C PHE A 9 9.71 1.44 -5.91
N TYR A 10 10.35 0.75 -6.85
CA TYR A 10 10.77 -0.64 -6.70
C TYR A 10 12.16 -0.86 -7.29
N SER A 11 12.87 -1.84 -6.73
CA SER A 11 13.99 -2.50 -7.41
C SER A 11 13.47 -3.71 -8.21
N SER A 12 14.18 -4.08 -9.27
CA SER A 12 13.86 -5.30 -10.03
C SER A 12 13.95 -6.56 -9.17
N ASP A 13 14.89 -6.59 -8.22
CA ASP A 13 15.15 -7.76 -7.39
C ASP A 13 13.99 -8.01 -6.42
N TYR A 14 13.45 -6.94 -5.84
CA TYR A 14 12.24 -7.01 -5.04
C TYR A 14 11.04 -7.53 -5.85
N LEU A 15 10.80 -6.97 -7.04
CA LEU A 15 9.68 -7.40 -7.87
C LEU A 15 9.79 -8.85 -8.33
N LYS A 16 10.99 -9.31 -8.70
CA LYS A 16 11.24 -10.72 -9.03
C LYS A 16 10.91 -11.63 -7.86
N CYS A 17 11.39 -11.29 -6.66
CA CYS A 17 11.11 -12.04 -5.45
C CYS A 17 9.60 -12.16 -5.17
N ILE A 18 8.86 -11.06 -5.34
CA ILE A 18 7.39 -11.05 -5.22
C ILE A 18 6.70 -11.90 -6.31
N CYS A 19 7.20 -11.87 -7.54
CA CYS A 19 6.70 -12.71 -8.62
C CYS A 19 6.94 -14.20 -8.36
N ASP A 20 8.15 -14.59 -7.94
CA ASP A 20 8.51 -15.98 -7.65
C ASP A 20 7.62 -16.57 -6.54
N LEU A 21 7.39 -15.80 -5.47
CA LEU A 21 6.48 -16.18 -4.38
C LEU A 21 5.05 -16.40 -4.90
N TRP A 22 4.55 -15.46 -5.70
CA TRP A 22 3.17 -15.50 -6.17
C TRP A 22 2.92 -16.52 -7.28
N GLU A 23 3.92 -16.82 -8.10
CA GLU A 23 3.88 -17.92 -9.06
C GLU A 23 3.84 -19.26 -8.33
N TYR A 24 4.59 -19.41 -7.24
CA TYR A 24 4.59 -20.64 -6.45
C TYR A 24 3.30 -20.87 -5.65
N ARG A 25 2.72 -19.82 -5.06
CA ARG A 25 1.61 -19.94 -4.09
C ARG A 25 0.27 -19.37 -4.56
N GLY A 26 0.23 -18.74 -5.72
CA GLY A 26 -0.95 -18.04 -6.21
C GLY A 26 -1.29 -18.41 -7.65
N SER A 27 -2.05 -17.54 -8.29
CA SER A 27 -2.44 -17.70 -9.69
C SER A 27 -1.41 -17.17 -10.70
N GLY A 28 -0.36 -16.49 -10.23
CA GLY A 28 0.52 -15.67 -11.07
C GLY A 28 -0.08 -14.34 -11.54
N MET A 29 -1.38 -14.09 -11.36
CA MET A 29 -2.04 -12.85 -11.79
C MET A 29 -1.98 -11.76 -10.69
N MET A 30 -1.66 -10.53 -11.08
CA MET A 30 -1.60 -9.38 -10.17
C MET A 30 -2.25 -8.13 -10.76
N ASN A 31 -2.74 -7.22 -9.90
CA ASN A 31 -2.90 -5.81 -10.27
C ASN A 31 -1.76 -4.99 -9.65
N MET A 32 -1.08 -4.22 -10.50
CA MET A 32 -0.03 -3.26 -10.13
C MET A 32 -0.50 -1.85 -10.50
N HIS A 33 -1.33 -1.18 -9.71
CA HIS A 33 -1.75 -1.45 -8.33
C HIS A 33 -3.27 -1.39 -8.18
N GLY A 34 -3.78 -1.78 -7.02
CA GLY A 34 -5.14 -1.47 -6.61
C GLY A 34 -5.36 0.04 -6.48
N SER A 35 -6.62 0.46 -6.61
CA SER A 35 -7.02 1.87 -6.57
C SER A 35 -6.56 2.63 -5.31
N THR A 36 -6.55 1.96 -4.15
CA THR A 36 -6.07 2.56 -2.90
C THR A 36 -4.55 2.71 -2.89
N GLY A 37 -3.82 1.74 -3.44
CA GLY A 37 -2.36 1.75 -3.49
C GLY A 37 -1.74 0.36 -3.53
N ASP A 38 -2.41 -0.63 -2.93
CA ASP A 38 -1.86 -1.96 -2.68
C ASP A 38 -1.43 -2.72 -3.94
N MET A 39 -0.40 -3.55 -3.83
CA MET A 39 -0.22 -4.65 -4.77
C MET A 39 -1.33 -5.69 -4.53
N VAL A 40 -1.98 -6.12 -5.61
CA VAL A 40 -3.10 -7.07 -5.51
C VAL A 40 -2.68 -8.40 -6.10
N PHE A 41 -2.51 -9.39 -5.26
CA PHE A 41 -2.37 -10.79 -5.65
C PHE A 41 -3.75 -11.37 -5.91
N ILE A 42 -4.04 -11.80 -7.15
CA ILE A 42 -5.40 -12.14 -7.61
C ILE A 42 -5.59 -13.65 -7.60
N GLY A 43 -6.16 -14.19 -6.53
CA GLY A 43 -6.59 -15.59 -6.48
C GLY A 43 -5.52 -16.54 -5.97
N THR A 44 -5.83 -17.18 -4.84
CA THR A 44 -5.12 -18.31 -4.25
C THR A 44 -6.14 -19.10 -3.40
N PHE A 45 -5.73 -20.22 -2.83
CA PHE A 45 -6.54 -21.04 -1.94
C PHE A 45 -6.33 -20.65 -0.47
N THR A 46 -7.31 -20.95 0.39
CA THR A 46 -7.30 -20.58 1.81
C THR A 46 -6.05 -21.09 2.54
N GLU A 47 -5.60 -22.29 2.20
CA GLU A 47 -4.45 -22.96 2.81
C GLU A 47 -3.13 -22.27 2.48
N GLN A 48 -3.08 -21.43 1.43
CA GLN A 48 -1.89 -20.69 1.05
C GLN A 48 -1.77 -19.32 1.74
N LEU A 49 -2.83 -18.84 2.39
CA LEU A 49 -2.84 -17.48 2.96
C LEU A 49 -1.75 -17.28 4.03
N GLU A 50 -1.66 -18.17 5.00
CA GLU A 50 -0.64 -18.12 6.06
C GLU A 50 0.79 -18.35 5.52
N PRO A 51 1.05 -19.36 4.65
CA PRO A 51 2.36 -19.50 4.01
C PRO A 51 2.80 -18.27 3.23
N ILE A 52 1.89 -17.63 2.48
CA ILE A 52 2.17 -16.39 1.75
C ILE A 52 2.54 -15.28 2.74
N PHE A 53 1.76 -15.11 3.82
CA PHE A 53 2.04 -14.08 4.82
C PHE A 53 3.39 -14.30 5.51
N TYR A 54 3.71 -15.54 5.86
CA TYR A 54 4.99 -15.90 6.45
C TYR A 54 6.16 -15.53 5.54
N GLU A 55 6.13 -15.89 4.25
CA GLU A 55 7.19 -15.56 3.30
C GLU A 55 7.29 -14.05 3.02
N LEU A 56 6.15 -13.35 2.93
CA LEU A 56 6.13 -11.89 2.83
C LEU A 56 6.86 -11.22 4.02
N GLY A 57 6.65 -11.72 5.23
CA GLY A 57 7.36 -11.23 6.41
C GLY A 57 8.88 -11.39 6.34
N HIS A 58 9.38 -12.44 5.69
CA HIS A 58 10.83 -12.66 5.51
C HIS A 58 11.46 -11.70 4.50
N VAL A 59 10.66 -11.12 3.61
CA VAL A 59 11.09 -10.05 2.69
C VAL A 59 10.74 -8.66 3.22
N GLN A 60 10.49 -8.55 4.54
CA GLN A 60 10.14 -7.32 5.25
C GLN A 60 8.93 -6.60 4.63
N GLN A 61 7.96 -7.38 4.14
CA GLN A 61 6.78 -6.89 3.49
C GLN A 61 5.52 -7.30 4.23
N ASP A 62 4.59 -6.36 4.37
CA ASP A 62 3.35 -6.57 5.11
C ASP A 62 2.10 -6.50 4.22
N LEU A 63 0.99 -6.95 4.78
CA LEU A 63 -0.33 -6.87 4.20
C LEU A 63 -0.87 -5.43 4.25
N GLY A 64 -1.68 -5.12 3.24
CA GLY A 64 -2.44 -3.88 3.19
C GLY A 64 -3.79 -3.98 3.91
N GLY A 65 -4.47 -2.84 4.07
CA GLY A 65 -5.72 -2.75 4.84
C GLY A 65 -6.98 -3.18 4.08
N SER A 66 -7.91 -3.85 4.77
CA SER A 66 -9.27 -4.14 4.30
C SER A 66 -10.25 -4.34 5.46
N GLY A 67 -11.53 -3.96 5.27
CA GLY A 67 -12.54 -3.98 6.34
C GLY A 67 -12.87 -2.59 6.90
N SER A 68 -13.36 -2.53 8.14
CA SER A 68 -13.67 -1.29 8.86
C SER A 68 -12.47 -0.81 9.68
N ASN A 69 -11.41 -0.44 8.97
CA ASN A 69 -10.10 -0.04 9.47
C ASN A 69 -9.55 1.16 8.69
N LEU A 70 -8.39 1.64 9.12
CA LEU A 70 -7.51 2.40 8.25
C LEU A 70 -7.12 1.52 7.05
N ARG A 71 -7.24 2.07 5.85
CA ARG A 71 -6.76 1.45 4.62
C ARG A 71 -5.38 1.96 4.30
N THR A 72 -4.66 1.19 3.50
CA THR A 72 -3.31 1.49 3.04
C THR A 72 -3.19 2.93 2.55
N PRO A 73 -2.41 3.77 3.24
CA PRO A 73 -2.15 5.13 2.79
C PRO A 73 -1.42 5.16 1.44
N SER A 74 -1.61 6.22 0.66
CA SER A 74 -0.87 6.42 -0.59
C SER A 74 -0.56 7.89 -0.84
N CYS A 75 0.55 8.16 -1.51
CA CYS A 75 1.00 9.51 -1.80
C CYS A 75 1.32 9.70 -3.30
N CYS A 76 1.38 10.96 -3.72
CA CYS A 76 1.98 11.31 -5.02
C CYS A 76 3.50 11.10 -4.99
N ILE A 77 4.19 11.39 -6.10
CA ILE A 77 5.66 11.23 -6.17
C ILE A 77 6.42 12.17 -5.22
N GLY A 78 5.80 13.27 -4.80
CA GLY A 78 6.38 14.23 -3.86
C GLY A 78 7.73 14.76 -4.31
N LYS A 79 8.57 15.09 -3.33
CA LYS A 79 9.89 15.69 -3.55
C LYS A 79 10.90 14.79 -4.23
N ALA A 80 10.63 13.47 -4.35
CA ALA A 80 11.57 12.56 -5.04
C ALA A 80 11.76 12.93 -6.51
N ARG A 81 10.74 13.52 -7.17
CA ARG A 81 10.85 13.92 -8.57
C ARG A 81 9.86 15.01 -9.01
N CYS A 82 9.38 15.83 -8.09
CA CYS A 82 8.50 16.96 -8.39
C CYS A 82 8.97 18.20 -7.65
N GLU A 83 9.32 19.24 -8.40
CA GLU A 83 9.74 20.55 -7.91
C GLU A 83 8.61 21.36 -7.24
N TYR A 84 7.35 20.92 -7.42
CA TYR A 84 6.18 21.55 -6.80
C TYR A 84 5.80 20.95 -5.44
N ALA A 85 6.53 19.96 -4.93
CA ALA A 85 6.21 19.34 -3.66
C ALA A 85 6.44 20.32 -2.49
N CYS A 86 5.36 20.74 -1.84
CA CYS A 86 5.38 21.62 -0.67
C CYS A 86 5.66 20.87 0.64
N ILE A 87 5.42 19.56 0.66
CA ILE A 87 5.62 18.68 1.81
C ILE A 87 6.31 17.38 1.38
N ASP A 88 6.96 16.70 2.32
CA ASP A 88 7.48 15.36 2.09
C ASP A 88 6.36 14.31 2.18
N THR A 89 5.64 14.14 1.07
CA THR A 89 4.52 13.20 1.01
C THR A 89 4.92 11.74 1.21
N GLN A 90 6.15 11.37 0.89
CA GLN A 90 6.62 9.99 1.02
C GLN A 90 6.89 9.66 2.48
N ASP A 91 7.63 10.54 3.16
CA ASP A 91 7.95 10.40 4.58
C ASP A 91 6.67 10.40 5.43
N MET A 92 5.77 11.37 5.22
CA MET A 92 4.48 11.40 5.91
C MET A 92 3.64 10.13 5.66
N CYS A 93 3.61 9.65 4.43
CA CYS A 93 2.88 8.42 4.10
C CYS A 93 3.49 7.21 4.81
N TYR A 94 4.81 7.10 4.86
CA TYR A 94 5.53 6.00 5.50
C TYR A 94 5.33 6.01 7.02
N GLU A 95 5.56 7.16 7.65
CA GLU A 95 5.48 7.34 9.10
C GLU A 95 4.06 7.09 9.61
N LEU A 96 3.04 7.66 8.97
CA LEU A 96 1.65 7.43 9.38
C LEU A 96 1.17 6.00 9.10
N THR A 97 1.72 5.34 8.08
CA THR A 97 1.45 3.91 7.85
C THR A 97 2.05 3.04 8.96
N HIS A 98 3.25 3.37 9.45
CA HIS A 98 3.90 2.64 10.53
C HIS A 98 3.27 2.95 11.90
N TYR A 99 2.96 4.21 12.16
CA TYR A 99 2.38 4.66 13.42
C TYR A 99 1.00 4.03 13.66
N TYR A 100 0.15 3.96 12.63
CA TYR A 100 -1.20 3.40 12.71
C TYR A 100 -1.31 1.96 12.18
N GLN A 101 -0.28 1.13 12.40
CA GLN A 101 -0.29 -0.28 11.97
C GLN A 101 -1.46 -1.06 12.60
N ASP A 102 -1.73 -0.85 13.90
CA ASP A 102 -2.80 -1.56 14.59
C ASP A 102 -4.17 -1.21 13.99
N GLU A 103 -4.45 0.07 13.77
CA GLU A 103 -5.69 0.53 13.16
C GLU A 103 -5.84 0.12 11.69
N LEU A 104 -4.74 -0.24 11.02
CA LEU A 104 -4.74 -0.76 9.64
C LEU A 104 -5.00 -2.27 9.62
N HIS A 105 -4.36 -3.04 10.50
CA HIS A 105 -4.49 -4.52 10.52
C HIS A 105 -5.69 -5.02 11.31
N ARG A 106 -6.14 -4.28 12.33
CA ARG A 106 -7.20 -4.72 13.25
C ARG A 106 -8.40 -3.77 13.18
N PRO A 107 -9.48 -4.15 12.47
CA PRO A 107 -10.67 -3.32 12.32
C PRO A 107 -11.29 -2.88 13.65
N ALA A 108 -11.11 -1.61 14.01
CA ALA A 108 -11.64 -0.98 15.22
C ALA A 108 -12.62 0.18 14.94
N PHE A 109 -12.82 0.54 13.67
CA PHE A 109 -13.63 1.70 13.28
C PHE A 109 -15.06 1.31 12.88
N PRO A 110 -16.02 2.27 12.92
CA PRO A 110 -17.37 2.03 12.42
C PRO A 110 -17.40 1.65 10.94
N TYR A 111 -16.49 2.22 10.13
CA TYR A 111 -16.33 1.89 8.73
C TYR A 111 -14.90 2.16 8.25
N LYS A 112 -14.66 1.98 6.95
CA LYS A 112 -13.34 2.22 6.34
C LYS A 112 -12.90 3.68 6.48
N PHE A 113 -11.60 3.88 6.67
CA PHE A 113 -10.97 5.20 6.69
C PHE A 113 -9.72 5.20 5.79
N LYS A 114 -9.43 6.28 5.08
CA LYS A 114 -8.31 6.37 4.14
C LYS A 114 -7.53 7.67 4.31
N PHE A 115 -6.21 7.55 4.23
CA PHE A 115 -5.28 8.66 4.06
C PHE A 115 -4.75 8.69 2.63
N LYS A 116 -4.68 9.90 2.05
CA LYS A 116 -3.92 10.16 0.82
C LYS A 116 -3.20 11.51 0.91
N PHE A 117 -1.99 11.56 0.37
CA PHE A 117 -1.10 12.73 0.48
C PHE A 117 -0.74 13.29 -0.89
N ASP A 118 -1.22 14.48 -1.19
CA ASP A 118 -0.84 15.26 -2.36
C ASP A 118 0.12 16.38 -1.97
N GLY A 119 1.28 16.45 -2.63
CA GLY A 119 2.33 17.42 -2.28
C GLY A 119 2.03 18.85 -2.71
N CYS A 120 1.01 19.05 -3.54
CA CYS A 120 0.53 20.36 -4.00
C CYS A 120 -0.92 20.24 -4.51
N PRO A 121 -1.60 21.38 -4.79
CA PRO A 121 -3.00 21.38 -5.23
C PRO A 121 -3.31 20.69 -6.57
N ASN A 122 -2.32 20.20 -7.32
CA ASN A 122 -2.55 19.46 -8.57
C ASN A 122 -3.23 18.10 -8.34
N GLY A 123 -3.15 17.53 -7.14
CA GLY A 123 -3.96 16.36 -6.79
C GLY A 123 -3.57 15.05 -7.53
N CYS A 124 -2.28 14.79 -7.74
CA CYS A 124 -1.80 13.63 -8.52
C CYS A 124 -2.18 12.25 -7.94
N VAL A 125 -2.41 12.11 -6.63
CA VAL A 125 -2.95 10.88 -6.02
C VAL A 125 -4.47 10.95 -5.78
N ALA A 126 -5.07 12.09 -6.13
CA ALA A 126 -6.47 12.45 -5.99
C ALA A 126 -6.97 12.30 -4.54
N SER A 127 -6.21 12.85 -3.58
CA SER A 127 -6.53 12.76 -2.16
C SER A 127 -7.94 13.28 -1.87
N ILE A 128 -8.26 14.49 -2.32
CA ILE A 128 -9.56 15.15 -2.08
C ILE A 128 -10.80 14.32 -2.49
N ALA A 129 -10.67 13.44 -3.48
CA ALA A 129 -11.78 12.64 -4.00
C ALA A 129 -11.77 11.17 -3.52
N ARG A 130 -10.65 10.67 -2.99
CA ARG A 130 -10.44 9.22 -2.78
C ARG A 130 -9.93 8.87 -1.39
N SER A 131 -9.85 9.83 -0.47
CA SER A 131 -9.55 9.62 0.95
C SER A 131 -10.54 10.33 1.86
N ASP A 132 -10.75 9.76 3.04
CA ASP A 132 -11.57 10.34 4.10
C ASP A 132 -10.83 11.51 4.79
N MET A 133 -9.50 11.42 4.89
CA MET A 133 -8.63 12.53 5.27
C MET A 133 -7.59 12.76 4.18
N SER A 134 -7.70 13.94 3.57
CA SER A 134 -6.88 14.42 2.47
C SER A 134 -5.81 15.35 3.00
N PHE A 135 -4.57 15.11 2.60
CA PHE A 135 -3.43 16.01 2.79
C PHE A 135 -3.01 16.57 1.43
#